data_AF-A0A537UGP0-F1
#
_entry.id   AF-A0A537UGP0-F1
#
_cell.length_a   1.000
_cell.length_b   1.000
_cell.length_c   1.000
_cell.angle_alpha   90.00
_cell.angle_beta   90.00
_cell.angle_gamma   90.00
#
_symmetry.space_group_name_H-M   'P 1'
#
loop_
_entity.id
_entity.type
_entity.pdbx_description
1 polymer ?
#
loop_
_entity_poly.entity_id
_entity_poly.type
_entity_poly.pdbx_seq_one_letter_code
_entity_poly.pdbx_strand_id
1 'polypeptide(L)'
;MVDVTIGAAGVIPPAEVKDVELYHPKSWVTKYVFCQDAKVIAIQYSITALSIGLVALVLSWLIRLQLAFPSSLSAIGPGDYLQFITMHGMIMVIYLLTALFLGGFGNYLIPLMVGARDMVFPYVNMISYWVYLLAV
;
A
#
# COMPACT_ATOMS: atom_id res chain seq x y z
N MET A 1 -12.37 38.04 -11.88
CA MET A 1 -11.75 37.88 -13.21
C MET A 1 -10.60 38.87 -13.23
N VAL A 2 -9.42 38.44 -12.77
CA VAL A 2 -8.22 39.29 -12.75
C VAL A 2 -7.44 38.91 -13.99
N ASP A 3 -7.53 39.75 -15.01
CA ASP A 3 -6.76 39.64 -16.23
C ASP A 3 -5.33 40.05 -15.93
N VAL A 4 -4.48 39.05 -15.67
CA VAL A 4 -3.03 39.24 -15.63
C VAL A 4 -2.59 39.48 -17.07
N THR A 5 -2.24 40.72 -17.37
CA THR A 5 -1.64 41.11 -18.64
C THR A 5 -0.26 40.45 -18.75
N ILE A 6 -0.18 39.38 -19.54
CA ILE A 6 1.09 38.74 -19.92
C ILE A 6 1.80 39.69 -20.88
N GLY A 7 2.49 40.70 -20.33
CA GLY A 7 3.34 41.60 -21.08
C GLY A 7 4.59 40.85 -21.56
N ALA A 8 4.74 40.74 -22.88
CA ALA A 8 5.98 40.66 -23.68
C ALA A 8 7.29 40.06 -23.09
N ALA A 9 7.19 39.12 -22.15
CA ALA A 9 8.30 38.40 -21.52
C ALA A 9 7.97 36.91 -21.43
N GLY A 10 7.49 36.36 -22.55
CA GLY A 10 7.13 34.95 -22.73
C GLY A 10 8.33 34.02 -22.85
N VAL A 11 9.34 34.19 -21.99
CA VAL A 11 10.41 33.20 -21.84
C VAL A 11 10.45 32.83 -20.38
N ILE A 12 9.75 31.74 -20.06
CA ILE A 12 9.92 31.06 -18.78
C ILE A 12 11.43 30.80 -18.64
N PRO A 13 12.09 31.26 -17.56
CA PRO A 13 13.49 30.95 -17.34
C PRO A 13 13.68 29.44 -17.45
N PRO A 14 14.69 28.94 -18.18
CA PRO A 14 14.96 27.52 -18.23
C PRO A 14 15.10 27.02 -16.78
N ALA A 15 14.46 25.90 -16.46
CA ALA A 15 14.46 25.33 -15.12
C ALA A 15 15.91 25.27 -14.59
N GLU A 16 16.20 26.03 -13.54
CA GLU A 16 17.55 26.16 -12.97
C GLU A 16 18.08 24.82 -12.44
N VAL A 17 17.14 23.95 -12.07
CA VAL A 17 17.41 22.58 -11.67
C VAL A 17 17.18 21.68 -12.88
N LYS A 18 18.24 21.02 -13.35
CA LYS A 18 18.11 19.93 -14.33
C LYS A 18 17.05 18.96 -13.82
N ASP A 19 16.13 18.54 -14.68
CA ASP A 19 15.22 17.46 -14.36
C ASP A 19 16.07 16.29 -13.85
N VAL A 20 15.87 15.94 -12.58
CA VAL A 20 16.52 14.76 -12.01
C VAL A 20 16.09 13.59 -12.88
N GLU A 21 17.04 13.01 -13.60
CA GLU A 21 16.80 11.85 -14.44
C GLU A 21 16.37 10.73 -13.50
N LEU A 22 15.08 10.38 -13.54
CA LEU A 22 14.55 9.30 -12.73
C LEU A 22 15.25 8.02 -13.18
N TYR A 23 15.59 7.15 -12.24
CA TYR A 23 16.22 5.86 -12.54
C TYR A 23 15.20 4.99 -13.27
N HIS A 24 15.09 5.18 -14.58
CA HIS A 24 14.13 4.46 -15.40
C HIS A 24 14.60 3.00 -15.54
N PRO A 25 13.83 2.03 -15.05
CA PRO A 25 14.23 0.63 -15.04
C PRO A 25 14.34 0.12 -16.48
N LYS A 26 15.54 -0.35 -16.87
CA LYS A 26 15.82 -0.92 -18.20
C LYS A 26 15.41 -2.40 -18.34
N SER A 27 14.95 -3.04 -17.25
CA SER A 27 14.58 -4.47 -17.19
C SER A 27 13.22 -4.67 -16.52
N TRP A 28 12.49 -5.73 -16.90
CA TRP A 28 11.17 -6.10 -16.36
C TRP A 28 11.19 -6.30 -14.84
N VAL A 29 12.26 -6.89 -14.31
CA VAL A 29 12.46 -7.14 -12.87
C VAL A 29 12.64 -5.82 -12.11
N THR A 30 13.45 -4.90 -12.63
CA THR A 30 13.62 -3.57 -11.99
C THR A 30 12.35 -2.72 -12.12
N LYS A 31 11.49 -2.99 -13.11
CA LYS A 31 10.25 -2.23 -13.36
C LYS A 31 9.07 -2.66 -12.51
N TYR A 32 8.98 -3.93 -12.10
CA TYR A 32 7.82 -4.43 -11.36
C TYR A 32 8.15 -5.03 -10.00
N VAL A 33 9.39 -5.47 -9.78
CA VAL A 33 9.83 -6.09 -8.53
C VAL A 33 10.66 -5.06 -7.73
N PHE A 34 11.75 -4.55 -8.29
CA PHE A 34 12.61 -3.56 -7.62
C PHE A 34 12.40 -2.13 -8.12
N CYS A 35 11.15 -1.69 -8.10
CA CYS A 35 10.79 -0.34 -8.52
C CYS A 35 10.92 0.64 -7.35
N GLN A 36 11.49 1.82 -7.61
CA GLN A 36 11.64 2.89 -6.61
C GLN A 36 10.47 3.89 -6.63
N ASP A 37 9.65 3.86 -7.68
CA ASP A 37 8.52 4.77 -7.83
C ASP A 37 7.45 4.54 -6.74
N ALA A 38 7.17 5.56 -5.92
CA ALA A 38 6.17 5.47 -4.84
C ALA A 38 4.78 5.03 -5.32
N LYS A 39 4.39 5.37 -6.56
CA LYS A 39 3.10 4.95 -7.15
C LYS A 39 3.04 3.44 -7.37
N VAL A 40 4.12 2.83 -7.85
CA VAL A 40 4.17 1.38 -8.09
C VAL A 40 4.16 0.65 -6.75
N ILE A 41 4.96 1.13 -5.80
CA ILE A 41 5.01 0.61 -4.42
C ILE A 41 3.63 0.69 -3.74
N ALA A 42 2.91 1.79 -3.91
CA ALA A 42 1.55 1.93 -3.39
C ALA A 42 0.56 0.91 -3.95
N ILE A 43 0.63 0.62 -5.25
CA ILE A 43 -0.22 -0.38 -5.90
C ILE A 43 0.13 -1.77 -5.37
N GLN A 44 1.41 -2.08 -5.22
CA GLN A 44 1.88 -3.34 -4.64
C GLN A 44 1.36 -3.53 -3.20
N TYR A 45 1.49 -2.53 -2.33
CA TYR A 45 0.92 -2.56 -0.99
C TYR A 45 -0.59 -2.80 -0.99
N SER A 46 -1.31 -2.09 -1.85
CA SER A 46 -2.78 -2.18 -1.92
C SER A 46 -3.24 -3.57 -2.35
N ILE A 47 -2.59 -4.16 -3.37
CA ILE A 47 -2.93 -5.50 -3.86
C ILE A 47 -2.62 -6.55 -2.78
N THR A 48 -1.44 -6.50 -2.16
CA THR A 48 -1.07 -7.48 -1.12
C THR A 48 -1.98 -7.36 0.11
N ALA A 49 -2.26 -6.13 0.58
CA ALA A 49 -3.15 -5.89 1.72
C ALA A 49 -4.58 -6.37 1.47
N LEU A 50 -5.15 -6.09 0.29
CA LEU A 50 -6.49 -6.56 -0.07
C LEU A 50 -6.54 -8.09 -0.20
N SER A 51 -5.52 -8.70 -0.80
CA SER A 51 -5.46 -10.16 -0.98
C SER A 51 -5.49 -10.89 0.36
N ILE A 52 -4.77 -10.38 1.35
CA ILE A 52 -4.69 -10.96 2.70
C ILE A 52 -5.92 -10.59 3.53
N GLY A 53 -6.51 -9.43 3.26
CA GLY A 53 -7.84 -9.07 3.73
C GLY A 53 -8.90 -10.10 3.38
N LEU A 54 -8.87 -10.68 2.19
CA LEU A 54 -9.81 -11.74 1.80
C LEU A 54 -9.66 -12.99 2.68
N VAL A 55 -8.44 -13.34 3.07
CA VAL A 55 -8.19 -14.44 4.03
C VAL A 55 -8.82 -14.13 5.38
N ALA A 56 -8.65 -12.90 5.87
CA ALA A 56 -9.30 -12.46 7.10
C ALA A 56 -10.83 -12.45 7.02
N LEU A 57 -11.42 -12.16 5.85
CA LEU A 57 -12.87 -12.27 5.67
C LEU A 57 -13.36 -13.71 5.79
N VAL A 58 -12.63 -14.68 5.23
CA VAL A 58 -12.94 -16.11 5.39
C VAL A 58 -12.85 -16.52 6.86
N LEU A 59 -11.80 -16.12 7.57
CA LEU A 59 -11.68 -16.33 9.02
C LEU A 59 -12.87 -15.72 9.79
N SER A 60 -13.29 -14.51 9.42
CA SER A 60 -14.46 -13.86 10.01
C SER A 60 -15.74 -14.67 9.83
N TRP A 61 -15.93 -15.24 8.64
CA TRP A 61 -17.08 -16.11 8.37
C TRP A 61 -17.03 -17.40 9.17
N LEU A 62 -15.87 -18.04 9.33
CA LEU A 62 -15.74 -19.25 10.15
C LEU A 62 -16.11 -18.99 11.61
N ILE A 63 -15.64 -17.88 12.19
CA ILE A 63 -15.99 -17.47 13.57
C ILE A 63 -17.51 -17.27 13.70
N ARG A 64 -18.14 -16.59 12.73
CA ARG A 64 -19.59 -16.33 12.74
C ARG A 64 -20.42 -17.61 12.53
N LEU A 65 -19.97 -18.51 11.67
CA LEU A 65 -20.64 -19.79 11.45
C LEU A 65 -20.58 -20.66 12.71
N GLN A 66 -19.44 -20.67 13.41
CA GLN A 66 -19.30 -21.37 14.70
C GLN A 66 -20.28 -20.85 15.75
N LEU A 67 -20.46 -19.52 15.81
CA LEU A 67 -21.44 -18.88 16.70
C LEU A 67 -22.89 -19.17 16.30
N ALA A 68 -23.17 -19.26 14.98
CA ALA A 68 -24.53 -19.48 14.46
C ALA A 68 -25.01 -20.93 14.64
N PHE A 69 -24.13 -21.91 14.49
CA PHE A 69 -24.48 -23.33 14.59
C PHE A 69 -23.50 -24.12 15.48
N PRO A 70 -23.58 -23.94 16.82
CA PRO A 70 -22.63 -24.55 17.76
C PRO A 70 -22.70 -26.08 17.79
N SER A 71 -23.82 -26.69 17.41
CA SER A 71 -24.03 -28.15 17.45
C SER A 71 -23.62 -28.88 16.17
N SER A 72 -23.60 -28.21 15.01
CA SER A 72 -23.20 -28.82 13.74
C SER A 72 -21.71 -28.63 13.44
N LEU A 73 -21.06 -27.62 14.01
CA LEU A 73 -19.64 -27.32 13.85
C LEU A 73 -18.83 -27.73 15.09
N SER A 74 -19.07 -28.95 15.59
CA SER A 74 -18.27 -29.57 16.66
C SER A 74 -16.77 -29.75 16.30
N ALA A 75 -16.39 -29.53 15.04
CA ALA A 75 -15.02 -29.68 14.56
C ALA A 75 -14.09 -28.52 14.96
N ILE A 76 -14.62 -27.34 15.28
CA ILE A 76 -13.82 -26.19 15.74
C ILE A 76 -13.84 -26.19 17.26
N GLY A 77 -12.72 -26.56 17.88
CA GLY A 77 -12.59 -26.57 19.33
C GLY A 77 -12.50 -25.15 19.92
N PRO A 78 -12.62 -25.01 21.26
CA PRO A 78 -12.42 -23.72 21.93
C PRO A 78 -11.05 -23.09 21.65
N GLY A 79 -10.01 -23.91 21.46
CA GLY A 79 -8.66 -23.44 21.11
C GLY A 79 -8.58 -22.85 19.71
N ASP A 80 -9.14 -23.54 18.71
CA ASP A 80 -9.14 -23.09 17.32
C ASP A 80 -9.93 -21.80 17.15
N TYR A 81 -11.06 -21.66 17.86
CA TYR A 81 -11.87 -20.46 17.85
C TYR A 81 -11.09 -19.22 18.34
N LEU A 82 -10.34 -19.37 19.45
CA LEU A 82 -9.50 -18.29 19.97
C LEU A 82 -8.36 -17.97 18.99
N GLN A 83 -7.74 -18.98 18.40
CA GLN A 83 -6.69 -18.79 17.39
C GLN A 83 -7.23 -18.04 16.16
N PHE A 84 -8.40 -18.40 15.65
CA PHE A 84 -9.02 -17.72 14.51
C PHE A 84 -9.35 -16.26 14.80
N ILE A 85 -9.85 -15.94 16.00
CA ILE A 85 -10.09 -14.54 16.39
C ILE A 85 -8.79 -13.75 16.44
N THR A 86 -7.75 -14.28 17.07
CA THR A 86 -6.45 -13.60 17.16
C THR A 86 -5.84 -13.38 15.78
N MET A 87 -5.86 -14.40 14.92
CA MET A 87 -5.35 -14.29 13.55
C MET A 87 -6.17 -13.30 12.71
N HIS A 88 -7.51 -13.35 12.79
CA HIS A 88 -8.38 -12.39 12.12
C HIS A 88 -8.07 -10.95 12.54
N GLY A 89 -7.96 -10.69 13.84
CA GLY A 89 -7.66 -9.37 14.37
C GLY A 89 -6.28 -8.85 13.94
N MET A 90 -5.25 -9.69 14.05
CA MET A 90 -3.89 -9.34 13.61
C MET A 90 -3.86 -9.00 12.11
N ILE A 91 -4.51 -9.81 11.29
CA ILE A 91 -4.55 -9.58 9.85
C ILE A 91 -5.32 -8.28 9.51
N MET A 92 -6.49 -8.05 10.11
CA MET A 92 -7.29 -6.87 9.78
C MET A 92 -6.65 -5.57 10.24
N VAL A 93 -6.10 -5.53 11.44
CA VAL A 93 -5.58 -4.28 12.04
C VAL A 93 -4.14 -4.02 11.59
N ILE A 94 -3.25 -5.01 11.76
CA ILE A 94 -1.81 -4.80 11.53
C ILE A 94 -1.48 -4.95 10.06
N TYR A 95 -1.98 -6.01 9.40
CA TYR A 95 -1.59 -6.27 8.02
C TYR A 95 -2.44 -5.52 6.99
N LEU A 96 -3.76 -5.46 7.15
CA LEU A 96 -4.61 -4.74 6.19
C LEU A 96 -4.63 -3.25 6.46
N LEU A 97 -5.00 -2.81 7.67
CA LEU A 97 -5.22 -1.38 7.94
C LEU A 97 -3.92 -0.57 7.78
N THR A 98 -2.83 -1.02 8.40
CA THR A 98 -1.54 -0.33 8.30
C THR A 98 -1.00 -0.33 6.87
N ALA A 99 -1.02 -1.47 6.18
CA ALA A 99 -0.49 -1.54 4.82
C ALA A 99 -1.34 -0.80 3.78
N LEU A 100 -2.67 -0.85 3.88
CA LEU A 100 -3.54 -0.20 2.91
C LEU A 100 -3.51 1.32 3.08
N PHE A 101 -3.66 1.83 4.31
CA PHE A 101 -3.70 3.26 4.56
C PHE A 101 -2.32 3.91 4.57
N LEU A 102 -1.37 3.32 5.29
CA LEU A 102 -0.02 3.88 5.39
C LEU A 102 0.82 3.52 4.15
N GLY A 103 0.80 2.25 3.75
CA GLY A 103 1.59 1.74 2.62
C GLY A 103 0.98 2.03 1.24
N GLY A 104 -0.35 1.90 1.08
CA GLY A 104 -1.05 2.15 -0.18
C GLY A 104 -1.35 3.63 -0.37
N PHE A 105 -2.31 4.16 0.39
CA PHE A 105 -2.72 5.56 0.28
C PHE A 105 -1.61 6.54 0.64
N GLY A 106 -0.80 6.26 1.66
CA GLY A 106 0.32 7.12 2.04
C GLY A 106 1.34 7.29 0.91
N ASN A 107 1.79 6.20 0.30
CA ASN A 107 2.72 6.27 -0.84
C ASN A 107 2.12 6.87 -2.11
N TYR A 108 0.81 6.71 -2.33
CA TYR A 108 0.17 7.22 -3.54
C TYR A 108 -0.20 8.71 -3.43
N LEU A 109 -0.83 9.10 -2.32
CA LEU A 109 -1.47 10.41 -2.18
C LEU A 109 -0.53 11.48 -1.60
N ILE A 110 0.34 11.15 -0.65
CA ILE A 110 1.17 12.15 0.03
C ILE A 110 2.11 12.87 -0.95
N PRO A 111 2.85 12.18 -1.85
CA PRO A 111 3.69 12.88 -2.82
C PRO A 111 2.87 13.79 -3.75
N LEU A 112 1.69 13.33 -4.18
CA LEU A 112 0.79 14.09 -5.04
C LEU A 112 0.22 15.33 -4.34
N MET A 113 -0.14 15.23 -3.06
CA MET A 113 -0.67 16.35 -2.27
C MET A 113 0.37 17.44 -2.02
N VAL A 114 1.64 17.06 -1.87
CA VAL A 114 2.77 17.98 -1.66
C VAL A 114 3.32 18.52 -2.99
N GLY A 115 2.89 17.97 -4.13
CA GLY A 115 3.45 18.30 -5.45
C GLY A 115 4.88 17.78 -5.64
N ALA A 116 5.31 16.83 -4.81
CA ALA A 116 6.61 16.19 -4.91
C ALA A 116 6.61 15.14 -6.03
N ARG A 117 7.77 14.97 -6.68
CA ARG A 117 7.93 13.96 -7.74
C ARG A 117 7.93 12.53 -7.18
N ASP A 118 8.51 12.32 -5.99
CA ASP A 118 8.61 11.02 -5.31
C ASP A 118 8.84 11.18 -3.78
N MET A 119 8.94 10.07 -3.05
CA MET A 119 9.31 10.01 -1.63
C MET A 119 10.73 10.51 -1.34
N VAL A 120 10.97 11.08 -0.15
CA VAL A 120 12.29 11.60 0.28
C VAL A 120 13.39 10.52 0.26
N PHE A 121 13.03 9.27 0.57
CA PHE A 121 13.94 8.11 0.54
C PHE A 121 13.36 6.96 -0.29
N PRO A 122 13.48 6.98 -1.64
CA PRO A 122 12.87 5.97 -2.52
C PRO A 122 13.38 4.54 -2.27
N TYR A 123 14.67 4.37 -1.98
CA TYR A 123 15.27 3.07 -1.69
C TYR A 123 14.70 2.42 -0.41
N VAL A 124 14.56 3.20 0.65
CA VAL A 124 14.02 2.69 1.93
C VAL A 124 12.55 2.33 1.77
N ASN A 125 11.81 3.09 0.96
CA ASN A 125 10.40 2.81 0.66
C ASN A 125 10.22 1.52 -0.17
N MET A 126 11.13 1.23 -1.09
CA MET A 126 11.11 -0.07 -1.77
C MET A 126 11.36 -1.21 -0.77
N ILE A 127 12.34 -1.06 0.13
CA ILE A 127 12.67 -2.09 1.13
C ILE A 127 11.52 -2.31 2.11
N SER A 128 10.81 -1.26 2.53
CA SER A 128 9.68 -1.40 3.46
C SER A 128 8.59 -2.30 2.90
N TYR A 129 8.32 -2.25 1.58
CA TYR A 129 7.38 -3.15 0.93
C TYR A 129 7.83 -4.61 1.03
N TRP A 130 9.10 -4.89 0.78
CA TRP A 130 9.65 -6.24 0.87
C TRP A 130 9.61 -6.81 2.29
N VAL A 131 9.92 -5.99 3.29
CA VAL A 131 9.80 -6.38 4.71
C VAL A 131 8.35 -6.70 5.04
N TYR A 132 7.41 -5.88 4.57
CA TYR A 132 5.98 -6.15 4.75
C TYR A 132 5.55 -7.45 4.07
N LEU A 133 5.94 -7.69 2.82
CA LEU A 133 5.60 -8.90 2.07
C LEU A 133 6.18 -10.18 2.72
N LEU A 134 7.32 -10.09 3.39
CA LEU A 134 7.90 -11.22 4.12
C LEU A 134 7.22 -11.46 5.47
N ALA A 135 6.78 -10.40 6.14
CA ALA A 135 6.16 -10.46 7.46
C ALA A 135 4.71 -11.00 7.42
N VAL A 136 4.07 -10.92 6.26
CA VAL A 136 2.66 -11.27 6.05
C VAL A 136 2.47 -12.74 5.69
#